data_AF-A0A3M1CVS9-F1
#
_entry.id   AF-A0A3M1CVS9-F1
#
_cell.length_a   1.000
_cell.length_b   1.000
_cell.length_c   1.000
_cell.angle_alpha   90.00
_cell.angle_beta   90.00
_cell.angle_gamma   90.00
#
_symmetry.space_group_name_H-M   'P 1'
#
loop_
_entity.id
_entity.type
_entity.pdbx_description
1 polymer ?
#
loop_
_entity_poly.entity_id
_entity_poly.type
_entity_poly.pdbx_seq_one_letter_code
_entity_poly.pdbx_strand_id
1 'polypeptide(L)'
;MLLSMAWRNLWRHGRRTLITAAAMGVSVAFVMAMLAYVDGMYRKMSEVMIDQTIGQVQVAHPEYATRRTMYDTVPEAAARVEAVRQTPGVRGATARLRGFALLGADDETVGAQLVGVSPEHELDLVPMRDRIVEGDWLT
;
A
#
# COMPACT_ATOMS: atom_id res chain seq x y z
N MET A 1 6.56 -53.96 -4.05
CA MET A 1 5.30 -54.74 -3.98
C MET A 1 4.16 -54.00 -3.26
N LEU A 2 4.42 -53.22 -2.20
CA LEU A 2 3.35 -52.49 -1.47
C LEU A 2 2.66 -51.39 -2.29
N LEU A 3 3.43 -50.61 -3.08
CA LEU A 3 2.89 -49.51 -3.89
C LEU A 3 1.88 -49.98 -4.94
N SER A 4 2.15 -51.12 -5.59
CA SER A 4 1.27 -51.70 -6.62
C SER A 4 -0.02 -52.29 -6.03
N MET A 5 0.04 -52.82 -4.80
CA MET A 5 -1.16 -53.27 -4.08
C MET A 5 -2.02 -52.08 -3.64
N ALA A 6 -1.41 -51.02 -3.12
CA ALA A 6 -2.12 -49.80 -2.71
C ALA A 6 -2.83 -49.13 -3.90
N TRP A 7 -2.15 -49.00 -5.06
CA TRP A 7 -2.75 -48.42 -6.27
C TRP A 7 -3.96 -49.21 -6.78
N ARG A 8 -3.84 -50.54 -6.86
CA ARG A 8 -4.98 -51.42 -7.22
C ARG A 8 -6.14 -51.31 -6.22
N ASN A 9 -5.84 -51.11 -4.94
CA ASN A 9 -6.85 -50.93 -3.89
C ASN A 9 -7.64 -49.61 -4.09
N LEU A 10 -6.95 -48.50 -4.38
CA LEU A 10 -7.59 -47.21 -4.66
C LEU A 10 -8.58 -47.29 -5.83
N TRP A 11 -8.18 -47.96 -6.92
CA TRP A 11 -9.01 -48.13 -8.11
C TRP A 11 -10.21 -49.05 -7.90
N ARG A 12 -10.09 -50.07 -7.03
CA ARG A 12 -11.18 -51.00 -6.70
C ARG A 12 -12.32 -50.34 -5.92
N HIS A 13 -12.05 -49.27 -5.17
CA HIS A 13 -13.06 -48.49 -4.42
C HIS A 13 -13.11 -47.02 -4.87
N GLY A 14 -13.22 -46.80 -6.19
CA GLY A 14 -13.11 -45.49 -6.83
C GLY A 14 -13.98 -44.38 -6.25
N ARG A 15 -15.27 -44.63 -5.93
CA ARG A 15 -16.16 -43.60 -5.33
C ARG A 15 -15.63 -43.04 -4.01
N ARG A 16 -15.15 -43.91 -3.11
CA ARG A 16 -14.70 -43.48 -1.78
C ARG A 16 -13.36 -42.74 -1.88
N THR A 17 -12.44 -43.27 -2.68
CA THR A 17 -11.15 -42.65 -2.96
C THR A 17 -11.31 -41.26 -3.57
N LEU A 18 -12.24 -41.11 -4.53
CA LEU A 18 -12.43 -39.85 -5.26
C LEU A 18 -13.02 -38.76 -4.37
N ILE A 19 -13.96 -39.09 -3.47
CA ILE A 19 -14.51 -38.12 -2.50
C ILE A 19 -13.42 -37.59 -1.57
N THR A 20 -12.59 -38.48 -1.00
CA THR A 20 -11.51 -38.07 -0.09
C THR A 20 -10.43 -37.26 -0.83
N ALA A 21 -10.02 -37.70 -2.02
CA ALA A 21 -9.04 -36.99 -2.84
C ALA A 21 -9.55 -35.61 -3.28
N ALA A 22 -10.83 -35.50 -3.67
CA ALA A 22 -11.45 -34.23 -4.03
C ALA A 22 -11.54 -33.28 -2.82
N ALA A 23 -11.94 -33.78 -1.64
CA ALA A 23 -11.97 -32.97 -0.42
C ALA A 23 -10.59 -32.41 -0.05
N MET A 24 -9.55 -33.25 -0.12
CA MET A 24 -8.16 -32.83 0.08
C MET A 24 -7.71 -31.83 -1.01
N GLY A 25 -8.04 -32.10 -2.28
CA GLY A 25 -7.69 -31.22 -3.40
C GLY A 25 -8.33 -29.83 -3.29
N VAL A 26 -9.61 -29.76 -2.96
CA VAL A 26 -10.33 -28.49 -2.72
C VAL A 26 -9.73 -27.75 -1.54
N SER A 27 -9.45 -28.44 -0.43
CA SER A 27 -8.83 -27.84 0.76
C SER A 27 -7.47 -27.21 0.42
N VAL A 28 -6.58 -27.96 -0.24
CA VAL A 28 -5.26 -27.46 -0.65
C VAL A 28 -5.38 -26.31 -1.64
N ALA A 29 -6.28 -26.40 -2.62
CA ALA A 29 -6.51 -25.33 -3.57
C ALA A 29 -6.95 -24.03 -2.88
N PHE A 30 -7.85 -24.14 -1.89
CA PHE A 30 -8.32 -22.99 -1.13
C PHE A 30 -7.22 -22.36 -0.28
N VAL A 31 -6.42 -23.18 0.41
CA VAL A 31 -5.26 -22.70 1.18
C VAL A 31 -4.24 -22.02 0.28
N MET A 32 -3.91 -22.62 -0.86
CA MET A 32 -2.99 -22.04 -1.85
C MET A 32 -3.51 -20.72 -2.41
N ALA A 33 -4.80 -20.64 -2.75
CA ALA A 33 -5.42 -19.41 -3.24
C ALA A 33 -5.38 -18.31 -2.18
N MET A 34 -5.68 -18.64 -0.92
CA MET A 34 -5.62 -17.70 0.20
C MET A 34 -4.18 -17.18 0.41
N LEU A 35 -3.19 -18.07 0.37
CA LEU A 35 -1.78 -17.70 0.50
C LEU A 35 -1.32 -16.78 -0.63
N ALA A 36 -1.67 -17.10 -1.87
CA ALA A 36 -1.35 -16.27 -3.03
C ALA A 36 -2.04 -14.89 -2.95
N TYR A 37 -3.30 -14.85 -2.50
CA TYR A 37 -4.03 -13.61 -2.29
C TYR A 37 -3.36 -12.73 -1.23
N VAL A 38 -3.01 -13.30 -0.08
CA VAL A 38 -2.35 -12.58 1.01
C VAL A 38 -0.95 -12.10 0.59
N ASP A 39 -0.16 -12.92 -0.09
CA ASP A 39 1.16 -12.51 -0.62
C ASP A 39 1.03 -11.37 -1.65
N GLY A 40 0.07 -11.48 -2.58
CA GLY A 40 -0.22 -10.42 -3.55
C GLY A 40 -0.64 -9.12 -2.86
N MET A 41 -1.48 -9.21 -1.83
CA MET A 41 -1.89 -8.06 -1.02
C MET A 41 -0.70 -7.41 -0.31
N TYR A 42 0.21 -8.20 0.29
CA TYR A 42 1.41 -7.67 0.94
C TYR A 42 2.35 -6.99 -0.05
N ARG A 43 2.62 -7.62 -1.20
CA ARG A 43 3.43 -6.98 -2.27
C ARG A 43 2.81 -5.66 -2.70
N LYS A 44 1.49 -5.65 -2.90
CA LYS A 44 0.79 -4.44 -3.32
C LYS A 44 0.82 -3.35 -2.26
N MET A 45 0.64 -3.72 -0.99
CA MET A 45 0.72 -2.80 0.13
C MET A 45 2.13 -2.19 0.26
N SER A 46 3.18 -2.98 0.05
CA SER A 46 4.56 -2.48 0.04
C SER A 46 4.81 -1.52 -1.13
N GLU A 47 4.40 -1.86 -2.35
CA GLU A 47 4.47 -0.95 -3.50
C GLU A 47 3.74 0.36 -3.22
N VAL A 48 2.50 0.29 -2.73
CA VAL A 48 1.68 1.47 -2.41
C VAL A 48 2.31 2.32 -1.30
N MET A 49 2.83 1.71 -0.24
CA MET A 49 3.49 2.47 0.83
C MET A 49 4.72 3.23 0.34
N ILE A 50 5.53 2.58 -0.49
CA ILE A 50 6.79 3.14 -1.01
C ILE A 50 6.50 4.19 -2.07
N ASP A 51 5.66 3.89 -3.05
CA ASP A 51 5.39 4.75 -4.21
C ASP A 51 4.45 5.91 -3.89
N GLN A 52 3.52 5.76 -2.94
CA GLN A 52 2.47 6.76 -2.73
C GLN A 52 2.60 7.54 -1.42
N THR A 53 3.12 6.94 -0.34
CA THR A 53 2.80 7.47 1.00
C THR A 53 3.99 8.06 1.76
N ILE A 54 5.20 7.52 1.66
CA ILE A 54 6.25 7.86 2.64
C ILE A 54 7.55 8.36 2.00
N GLY A 55 7.83 8.05 0.74
CA GLY A 55 9.23 8.05 0.32
C GLY A 55 10.04 7.09 1.21
N GLN A 56 11.36 7.03 1.04
CA GLN A 56 12.16 6.10 1.84
C GLN A 56 12.33 6.57 3.30
N VAL A 57 12.16 7.87 3.56
CA VAL A 57 12.38 8.49 4.88
C VAL A 57 11.37 9.61 5.10
N GLN A 58 10.73 9.61 6.28
CA GLN A 58 9.86 10.70 6.73
C GLN A 58 10.42 11.35 8.00
N VAL A 59 10.49 12.67 7.99
CA VAL A 59 10.81 13.49 9.17
C VAL A 59 9.54 14.20 9.59
N ALA A 60 9.11 14.00 10.84
CA ALA A 60 7.93 14.62 11.42
C ALA A 60 8.23 15.12 12.84
N HIS A 61 7.42 16.05 13.34
CA HIS A 61 7.49 16.49 14.72
C HIS A 61 7.20 15.30 15.66
N PRO A 62 7.90 15.14 16.80
CA PRO A 62 7.72 14.00 17.71
C PRO A 62 6.27 13.81 18.17
N GLU A 63 5.57 14.91 18.44
CA GLU A 63 4.17 14.89 18.87
C GLU A 63 3.19 14.63 17.72
N TYR A 64 3.60 14.81 16.46
CA TYR A 64 2.74 14.58 15.30
C TYR A 64 2.26 13.13 15.22
N ALA A 65 3.09 12.16 15.63
CA ALA A 65 2.71 10.75 15.65
C ALA A 65 1.51 10.47 16.57
N THR A 66 1.44 11.19 17.70
CA THR A 66 0.40 11.01 18.73
C THR A 66 -0.82 11.89 18.47
N ARG A 67 -0.60 13.18 18.16
CA ARG A 67 -1.67 14.17 18.05
C ARG A 67 -2.23 14.28 16.63
N ARG A 68 -1.43 13.96 15.62
CA ARG A 68 -1.76 14.09 14.18
C ARG A 68 -2.30 15.48 13.83
N THR A 69 -1.80 16.51 14.50
CA THR A 69 -2.24 17.89 14.31
C THR A 69 -1.43 18.54 13.20
N MET A 70 -2.08 19.29 12.31
CA MET A 70 -1.38 20.03 11.26
C MET A 70 -0.42 21.13 11.78
N TYR A 71 -0.58 21.54 13.04
CA TYR A 71 0.25 22.57 13.68
C TYR A 71 1.58 22.02 14.22
N ASP A 72 1.72 20.70 14.34
CA ASP A 72 2.95 20.03 14.78
C ASP A 72 3.93 19.96 13.61
N THR A 73 4.49 21.11 13.25
CA THR A 73 5.33 21.31 12.06
C THR A 73 6.81 21.14 12.36
N VAL A 74 7.60 20.90 11.31
CA VAL A 74 9.06 20.89 11.40
C VAL A 74 9.56 22.33 11.22
N PRO A 75 10.34 22.89 12.18
CA PRO A 75 10.90 24.23 12.04
C PRO A 75 11.82 24.32 10.81
N GLU A 76 11.69 25.41 10.06
CA GLU A 76 12.51 25.68 8.87
C GLU A 76 12.45 24.56 7.82
N ALA A 77 11.29 23.90 7.68
CA ALA A 77 11.10 22.75 6.78
C ALA A 77 11.61 23.01 5.35
N ALA A 78 11.39 24.20 4.80
CA ALA A 78 11.85 24.55 3.45
C ALA A 78 13.39 24.50 3.32
N ALA A 79 14.12 25.14 4.25
CA ALA A 79 15.58 25.15 4.24
C ALA A 79 16.16 23.74 4.48
N ARG A 80 15.52 22.95 5.36
CA ARG A 80 15.92 21.55 5.62
C ARG A 80 15.70 20.65 4.42
N VAL A 81 14.57 20.77 3.73
CA VAL A 81 14.29 20.00 2.51
C VAL A 81 15.33 20.30 1.44
N GLU A 82 15.69 21.56 1.27
CA GLU A 82 16.71 21.96 0.29
C GLU A 82 18.10 21.39 0.64
N ALA A 83 18.51 21.43 1.91
CA ALA A 83 19.76 20.80 2.35
C ALA A 83 19.77 19.28 2.10
N VAL A 84 18.63 18.59 2.29
CA VAL A 84 18.53 17.15 2.02
C VAL A 84 18.64 16.84 0.53
N ARG A 85 18.06 17.68 -0.36
CA ARG A 85 18.18 17.49 -1.81
C ARG A 85 19.62 17.57 -2.31
N GLN A 86 20.45 18.38 -1.65
CA GLN A 86 21.86 18.55 -2.00
C GLN A 86 22.74 17.37 -1.53
N THR A 87 22.18 16.43 -0.75
CA THR A 87 22.94 15.27 -0.25
C THR A 87 23.13 14.22 -1.35
N PRO A 88 24.38 13.74 -1.59
CA PRO A 88 24.64 12.70 -2.58
C PRO A 88 23.81 11.43 -2.33
N GLY A 89 23.14 10.93 -3.37
CA GLY A 89 22.31 9.71 -3.31
C GLY A 89 20.84 9.96 -2.99
N VAL A 90 20.42 11.19 -2.69
CA VAL A 90 19.00 11.56 -2.55
C VAL A 90 18.40 11.77 -3.94
N ARG A 91 17.35 11.00 -4.28
CA ARG A 91 16.62 11.15 -5.56
C ARG A 91 15.70 12.38 -5.58
N GLY A 92 15.16 12.76 -4.43
CA GLY A 92 14.30 13.93 -4.26
C GLY A 92 13.84 14.06 -2.81
N ALA A 93 13.40 15.26 -2.43
CA ALA A 93 12.79 15.52 -1.13
C ALA A 93 11.70 16.59 -1.28
N THR A 94 10.59 16.46 -0.56
CA THR A 94 9.49 17.42 -0.60
C THR A 94 8.87 17.57 0.79
N ALA A 95 8.37 18.77 1.09
CA ALA A 95 7.59 19.01 2.29
C ALA A 95 6.12 18.66 2.03
N ARG A 96 5.50 17.95 2.97
CA ARG A 96 4.06 17.67 2.93
C ARG A 96 3.41 18.06 4.24
N LEU A 97 2.26 18.72 4.15
CA LEU A 97 1.39 19.00 5.28
C LEU A 97 0.20 18.05 5.24
N ARG A 98 -0.19 17.49 6.38
CA ARG A 98 -1.35 16.61 6.48
C ARG A 98 -2.24 17.09 7.61
N GLY A 99 -3.53 17.16 7.34
CA GLY A 99 -4.55 17.55 8.31
C GLY A 99 -5.85 16.82 8.02
N PHE A 100 -6.77 16.88 8.97
CA PHE A 100 -8.15 16.43 8.77
C PHE A 100 -9.06 17.64 8.78
N ALA A 101 -10.00 17.67 7.84
CA ALA A 101 -11.02 18.70 7.75
C ALA A 101 -12.37 18.05 7.46
N LEU A 102 -13.44 18.79 7.76
CA LEU A 102 -14.78 18.42 7.32
C LEU A 102 -15.04 19.16 6.01
N LEU A 103 -15.29 18.40 4.96
CA LEU A 103 -15.76 18.94 3.68
C LEU A 103 -17.28 18.90 3.71
N GLY A 104 -17.91 20.07 3.60
CA GLY A 104 -19.35 20.20 3.45
C GLY A 104 -19.70 20.48 1.99
N ALA A 105 -20.68 19.75 1.45
CA ALA A 105 -21.31 20.06 0.18
C ALA A 105 -22.83 19.94 0.36
N ASP A 106 -23.54 21.04 0.12
CA ASP A 106 -24.99 21.24 0.29
C ASP A 106 -25.60 20.55 1.53
N ASP A 107 -25.98 19.27 1.44
CA ASP A 107 -26.63 18.50 2.51
C ASP A 107 -25.74 17.46 3.21
N GLU A 108 -24.48 17.29 2.80
CA GLU A 108 -23.59 16.28 3.36
C GLU A 108 -22.27 16.88 3.88
N THR A 109 -21.87 16.42 5.07
CA THR A 109 -20.56 16.73 5.64
C THR A 109 -19.77 15.45 5.78
N VAL A 110 -18.59 15.40 5.16
CA VAL A 110 -17.73 14.23 5.16
C VAL A 110 -16.37 14.60 5.74
N GLY A 111 -15.84 13.76 6.63
CA GLY A 111 -14.46 13.87 7.09
C GLY A 111 -13.51 13.54 5.94
N ALA A 112 -12.62 14.48 5.62
CA ALA A 112 -11.60 14.30 4.61
C ALA A 112 -10.20 14.57 5.18
N GLN A 113 -9.22 13.90 4.61
CA GLN A 113 -7.82 14.20 4.86
C GLN A 113 -7.34 15.23 3.83
N LEU A 114 -6.85 16.36 4.31
CA LEU A 114 -6.18 17.38 3.50
C LEU A 114 -4.69 17.07 3.45
N VAL A 115 -4.13 17.12 2.23
CA VAL A 115 -2.70 16.96 2.00
C VAL A 115 -2.20 18.18 1.24
N GLY A 116 -1.42 19.03 1.90
CA GLY A 116 -0.68 20.11 1.27
C GLY A 116 0.62 19.59 0.67
N VAL A 117 0.82 19.81 -0.62
CA VAL A 117 2.00 19.38 -1.39
C VAL A 117 2.62 20.59 -2.09
N SER A 118 3.92 20.49 -2.42
CA SER A 118 4.58 21.45 -3.31
C SER A 118 4.47 20.94 -4.75
N PRO A 119 3.71 21.61 -5.64
CA PRO A 119 3.36 21.05 -6.96
C PRO A 119 4.56 20.74 -7.85
N GLU A 120 5.57 21.61 -7.84
CA GLU A 120 6.79 21.48 -8.65
C GLU A 120 7.63 20.26 -8.23
N HIS A 121 7.77 20.06 -6.92
CA HIS A 121 8.71 19.08 -6.35
C HIS A 121 8.08 17.71 -6.08
N GLU A 122 6.75 17.63 -6.07
CA GLU A 122 6.02 16.38 -5.85
C GLU A 122 6.16 15.45 -7.06
N LEU A 123 6.22 16.01 -8.28
CA LEU A 123 6.33 15.24 -9.53
C LEU A 123 7.65 14.47 -9.67
N ASP A 124 8.73 14.95 -9.03
CA ASP A 124 10.02 14.26 -9.00
C ASP A 124 10.00 12.98 -8.17
N LEU A 125 9.05 12.87 -7.25
CA LEU A 125 8.94 11.76 -6.30
C LEU A 125 7.78 10.83 -6.61
N VAL A 126 6.65 11.39 -7.04
CA VAL A 126 5.45 10.65 -7.39
C VAL A 126 4.95 11.16 -8.73
N PRO A 127 4.87 10.33 -9.78
CA PRO A 127 4.34 10.73 -11.08
C PRO A 127 2.81 10.86 -11.00
N MET A 128 2.32 11.83 -10.21
CA MET A 128 0.89 12.01 -9.97
C MET A 128 0.17 12.42 -11.25
N ARG A 129 0.88 13.14 -12.15
CA ARG A 129 0.36 13.58 -13.44
C ARG A 129 -0.16 12.43 -14.31
N ASP A 130 0.51 11.29 -14.29
CA ASP A 130 0.13 10.11 -15.10
C ASP A 130 -1.08 9.36 -14.51
N ARG A 131 -1.53 9.76 -13.31
CA ARG A 131 -2.63 9.13 -12.57
C ARG A 131 -3.89 9.99 -12.53
N ILE A 132 -3.86 11.18 -13.12
CA ILE A 132 -5.02 12.06 -13.23
C ILE A 132 -5.95 11.50 -14.31
N VAL A 133 -7.18 11.17 -13.92
CA VAL A 133 -8.23 10.68 -14.83
C VAL A 133 -8.94 11.85 -15.52
N GLU A 134 -9.16 12.95 -14.79
CA GLU A 134 -9.83 14.16 -15.27
C GLU A 134 -9.26 15.40 -14.55
N GLY A 135 -9.12 16.52 -15.28
CA GLY A 135 -8.52 17.76 -14.79
C GLY A 135 -7.02 17.87 -15.05
N ASP A 136 -6.39 18.87 -14.42
CA ASP A 136 -4.96 19.17 -14.55
C ASP A 136 -4.24 19.12 -13.20
N TRP A 137 -2.94 18.85 -13.24
CA TRP A 137 -2.10 18.93 -12.04
C TRP A 137 -1.99 20.38 -11.57
N LEU A 138 -1.89 20.54 -10.24
CA LEU A 138 -1.68 21.83 -9.58
C LEU A 138 -0.49 22.55 -10.25
N THR A 139 -0.75 23.75 -10.79
CA THR A 139 0.24 24.60 -11.45
C THR A 139 0.70 25.71 -10.53
#